data_AF-A0A938MI47-F1
#
_entry.id   AF-A0A938MI47-F1
#
_cell.length_a   1.000
_cell.length_b   1.000
_cell.length_c   1.000
_cell.angle_alpha   90.00
_cell.angle_beta   90.00
_cell.angle_gamma   90.00
#
_symmetry.space_group_name_H-M   'P 1'
#
loop_
_entity.id
_entity.type
_entity.pdbx_description
1 polymer ?
#
loop_
_entity_poly.entity_id
_entity_poly.type
_entity_poly.pdbx_seq_one_letter_code
_entity_poly.pdbx_strand_id
1 'polypeptide(L)'
;NCDPYVADICAHPVIKDKLRLVVCDAIRAQYNGGPAYAPQWAWKHNGLLFSRDPVAIDRIGAQIIEEKRKASGMPPLKQAGREPKYIETAAKLGLGEGDPAKIEVIQV
;
A
#
# COMPACT_ATOMS: atom_id res chain seq x y z
N ASN A 1 -3.10 13.47 4.75
CA ASN A 1 -1.70 13.36 4.28
C ASN A 1 -0.94 12.58 5.35
N CYS A 2 -0.39 11.41 5.03
CA CYS A 2 0.14 10.45 6.02
C CYS A 2 1.67 10.35 6.02
N ASP A 3 2.32 11.19 5.21
CA ASP A 3 3.77 11.32 5.10
C ASP A 3 4.22 12.57 5.89
N PRO A 4 5.21 12.49 6.81
CA PRO A 4 6.01 11.30 7.17
C PRO A 4 5.42 10.42 8.28
N TYR A 5 4.27 10.80 8.87
CA TYR A 5 3.79 10.24 10.14
C TYR A 5 3.69 8.71 10.22
N VAL A 6 3.25 8.02 9.16
CA VAL A 6 3.17 6.55 9.13
C VAL A 6 4.56 5.92 9.13
N ALA A 7 5.51 6.50 8.39
CA ALA A 7 6.88 6.02 8.37
C ALA A 7 7.54 6.24 9.75
N ASP A 8 7.34 7.40 10.37
CA ASP A 8 7.93 7.74 11.68
C ASP A 8 7.47 6.79 12.80
N ILE A 9 6.17 6.50 12.87
CA ILE A 9 5.65 5.59 13.90
C ILE A 9 6.15 4.17 13.69
N CYS A 10 6.22 3.70 12.44
CA CYS A 10 6.78 2.40 12.10
C CYS A 10 8.29 2.31 12.34
N ALA A 11 9.01 3.44 12.35
CA ALA A 11 10.43 3.50 12.71
C ALA A 11 10.69 3.46 14.22
N HIS A 12 9.69 3.71 15.05
CA HIS A 12 9.85 3.70 16.49
C HIS A 12 10.25 2.28 16.98
N PRO A 13 11.29 2.12 17.83
CA PRO A 13 11.82 0.80 18.20
C PRO A 13 10.77 -0.17 18.77
N VAL A 14 9.82 0.34 19.56
CA VAL A 14 8.73 -0.47 20.12
C VAL A 14 7.82 -1.13 19.08
N ILE A 15 7.79 -0.61 17.86
CA ILE A 15 7.05 -1.14 16.71
C ILE A 15 8.01 -1.86 15.78
N LYS A 16 9.06 -1.18 15.30
CA LYS A 16 10.03 -1.72 14.34
C LYS A 16 10.59 -3.07 14.78
N ASP A 17 10.99 -3.18 16.05
CA ASP A 17 11.64 -4.39 16.56
C ASP A 17 10.66 -5.54 16.80
N LYS A 18 9.35 -5.30 16.67
CA LYS A 18 8.29 -6.29 16.91
C LYS A 18 7.45 -6.60 15.66
N LEU A 19 7.53 -5.77 14.62
CA LEU A 19 6.86 -6.02 13.36
C LEU A 19 7.51 -7.21 12.66
N ARG A 20 6.73 -8.27 12.40
CA ARG A 20 7.23 -9.55 11.86
C ARG A 20 6.42 -10.07 10.69
N LEU A 21 5.11 -9.84 10.72
CA LEU A 21 4.18 -10.22 9.66
C LEU A 21 3.14 -9.10 9.53
N VAL A 22 2.94 -8.65 8.32
CA VAL A 22 1.87 -7.73 7.93
C VAL A 22 0.89 -8.51 7.07
N VAL A 23 -0.39 -8.41 7.43
CA VAL A 23 -1.50 -9.03 6.71
C VAL A 23 -2.45 -7.93 6.29
N CYS A 24 -2.77 -7.88 5.00
CA CYS A 24 -3.74 -6.94 4.45
C CYS A 24 -4.95 -7.71 3.93
N ASP A 25 -6.12 -7.43 4.51
CA ASP A 25 -7.40 -7.89 3.96
C ASP A 25 -7.75 -7.05 2.73
N ALA A 26 -7.63 -7.69 1.57
CA ALA A 26 -8.06 -7.13 0.29
C ALA A 26 -9.19 -7.98 -0.32
N ILE A 27 -10.04 -8.62 0.47
CA ILE A 27 -11.21 -9.33 -0.07
C ILE A 27 -12.11 -8.34 -0.80
N ARG A 28 -12.27 -7.15 -0.21
CA ARG A 28 -12.96 -6.00 -0.80
C ARG A 28 -12.06 -4.77 -0.73
N ALA A 29 -11.75 -4.21 -1.89
CA ALA A 29 -10.89 -3.03 -2.01
C ALA A 29 -11.67 -1.85 -2.60
N GLN A 30 -11.12 -0.64 -2.48
CA GLN A 30 -11.70 0.59 -3.01
C GLN A 30 -10.62 1.49 -3.62
N TYR A 31 -10.79 1.89 -4.88
CA TYR A 31 -9.73 2.53 -5.68
C TYR A 31 -9.87 4.06 -5.74
N ASN A 32 -10.96 4.60 -5.19
CA ASN A 32 -11.22 6.04 -5.07
C ASN A 32 -12.25 6.34 -3.96
N GLY A 33 -12.30 7.57 -3.46
CA GLY A 33 -13.32 8.02 -2.50
C GLY A 33 -13.09 7.66 -1.04
N GLY A 34 -11.98 7.01 -0.71
CA GLY A 34 -11.57 6.78 0.69
C GLY A 34 -11.22 8.08 1.43
N PRO A 35 -11.11 8.04 2.78
CA PRO A 35 -11.01 6.84 3.61
C PRO A 35 -12.34 6.18 3.97
N ALA A 36 -13.46 6.90 3.86
CA ALA A 36 -14.78 6.33 4.07
C ALA A 36 -15.14 5.33 2.96
N TYR A 37 -15.93 4.33 3.31
CA TYR A 37 -16.44 3.39 2.33
C TYR A 37 -17.35 4.10 1.33
N ALA A 38 -17.06 3.96 0.04
CA ALA A 38 -17.96 4.39 -1.03
C ALA A 38 -18.18 3.25 -2.06
N PRO A 39 -19.39 2.66 -2.11
CA PRO A 39 -19.67 1.42 -2.83
C PRO A 39 -19.43 1.51 -4.34
N GLN A 40 -19.62 2.68 -4.95
CA GLN A 40 -19.42 2.91 -6.38
C GLN A 40 -17.97 2.77 -6.84
N TRP A 41 -17.00 2.85 -5.93
CA TRP A 41 -15.57 2.66 -6.21
C TRP A 41 -15.00 1.41 -5.56
N ALA A 42 -15.86 0.56 -4.99
CA ALA A 42 -15.44 -0.68 -4.38
C ALA A 42 -15.55 -1.85 -5.35
N TRP A 43 -14.67 -2.82 -5.20
CA TRP A 43 -14.73 -4.06 -5.95
C TRP A 43 -14.28 -5.24 -5.09
N LYS A 44 -14.73 -6.43 -5.49
CA LYS A 44 -14.26 -7.69 -4.93
C LYS A 44 -12.88 -8.00 -5.52
N HIS A 45 -11.82 -7.74 -4.76
CA HIS A 45 -10.46 -8.16 -5.16
C HIS A 45 -10.22 -9.63 -4.78
N ASN A 46 -10.92 -10.14 -3.75
CA ASN A 46 -10.87 -11.54 -3.30
C ASN A 46 -9.46 -12.03 -2.96
N GLY A 47 -8.60 -11.14 -2.47
CA GLY A 47 -7.21 -11.43 -2.13
C GLY A 47 -6.89 -11.17 -0.67
N LEU A 48 -5.91 -11.90 -0.15
CA LEU A 48 -5.22 -11.58 1.10
C LEU A 48 -3.75 -11.38 0.76
N LEU A 49 -3.16 -10.29 1.25
CA LEU A 49 -1.73 -10.04 1.07
C LEU A 49 -1.01 -10.32 2.37
N PHE A 50 0.13 -10.99 2.25
CA PHE A 50 1.00 -11.34 3.36
C PHE A 50 2.42 -10.88 3.05
N SER A 51 3.09 -10.25 4.01
CA SER A 51 4.49 -9.87 3.85
C SER A 51 5.18 -9.79 5.21
N ARG A 52 6.48 -10.08 5.22
CA ARG A 52 7.36 -9.75 6.35
C ARG A 52 7.98 -8.35 6.22
N ASP A 53 7.87 -7.75 5.05
CA ASP A 53 8.31 -6.40 4.73
C ASP A 53 7.07 -5.47 4.67
N PRO A 54 6.96 -4.49 5.60
CA PRO A 54 5.81 -3.60 5.68
C PRO A 54 5.77 -2.56 4.56
N VAL A 55 6.90 -2.23 3.94
CA VAL A 55 6.95 -1.27 2.84
C VAL A 55 6.58 -1.96 1.53
N ALA A 56 7.06 -3.19 1.34
CA ALA A 56 6.79 -3.96 0.12
C ALA A 56 5.29 -4.26 -0.05
N ILE A 57 4.58 -4.65 1.03
CA ILE A 57 3.14 -4.93 0.95
C ILE A 57 2.32 -3.69 0.58
N ASP A 58 2.71 -2.52 1.10
CA ASP A 58 2.06 -1.25 0.76
C ASP A 58 2.36 -0.84 -0.67
N ARG A 59 3.56 -1.12 -1.18
CA ARG A 59 3.88 -0.94 -2.61
C ARG A 59 2.98 -1.80 -3.49
N ILE A 60 2.85 -3.08 -3.19
CA ILE A 60 1.99 -4.00 -3.96
C ILE A 60 0.52 -3.57 -3.85
N GLY A 61 0.05 -3.20 -2.66
CA GLY A 61 -1.29 -2.66 -2.45
C GLY A 61 -1.57 -1.41 -3.30
N ALA A 62 -0.61 -0.48 -3.36
CA ALA A 62 -0.71 0.70 -4.22
C ALA A 62 -0.75 0.34 -5.71
N GLN A 63 0.03 -0.66 -6.15
CA GLN A 63 -0.01 -1.15 -7.54
C GLN A 63 -1.36 -1.76 -7.90
N ILE A 64 -1.94 -2.59 -7.02
CA ILE A 64 -3.29 -3.16 -7.21
C ILE A 64 -4.34 -2.05 -7.38
N ILE A 65 -4.24 -0.98 -6.58
CA ILE A 65 -5.12 0.18 -6.72
C ILE A 65 -4.89 0.88 -8.07
N GLU A 66 -3.65 1.13 -8.48
CA GLU A 66 -3.34 1.78 -9.77
C GLU A 66 -3.83 0.96 -10.97
N GLU A 67 -3.66 -0.35 -10.94
CA GLU A 67 -4.18 -1.27 -11.97
C GLU A 67 -5.70 -1.17 -12.06
N LYS A 68 -6.39 -1.16 -10.91
CA LYS A 68 -7.85 -1.00 -10.90
C LYS A 68 -8.29 0.37 -11.39
N ARG A 69 -7.57 1.45 -11.03
CA ARG A 69 -7.82 2.81 -11.52
C ARG A 69 -7.69 2.87 -13.04
N LYS A 70 -6.61 2.31 -13.58
CA LYS A 70 -6.37 2.22 -15.02
C LYS A 70 -7.48 1.45 -15.74
N ALA A 71 -7.86 0.27 -15.23
CA ALA A 71 -8.96 -0.52 -15.79
C ALA A 71 -10.32 0.20 -15.73
N SER A 72 -10.47 1.17 -14.82
CA SER A 72 -11.70 1.95 -14.65
C SER A 72 -11.64 3.33 -15.32
N GLY A 73 -10.63 3.57 -16.18
CA GLY A 73 -10.48 4.85 -16.90
C GLY A 73 -10.14 6.05 -16.01
N MET A 74 -9.64 5.82 -14.80
CA MET A 74 -9.24 6.89 -13.87
C MET A 74 -7.79 7.32 -14.10
N PRO A 75 -7.46 8.60 -13.83
CA PRO A 75 -6.07 9.04 -13.83
C PRO A 75 -5.26 8.30 -12.74
N PRO A 76 -3.96 8.07 -12.94
CA PRO A 76 -3.06 7.53 -11.93
C PRO A 76 -3.11 8.35 -10.62
N LEU A 77 -2.79 7.74 -9.47
CA LEU A 77 -2.80 8.42 -8.17
C LEU A 77 -1.90 9.66 -8.17
N LYS A 78 -0.75 9.57 -8.83
CA LYS A 78 0.18 10.70 -9.00
C LYS A 78 -0.46 11.89 -9.72
N GLN A 79 -1.14 11.66 -10.83
CA GLN A 79 -1.84 12.71 -11.59
C GLN A 79 -3.04 13.25 -10.80
N ALA A 80 -3.68 12.42 -9.99
CA ALA A 80 -4.77 12.82 -9.11
C ALA A 80 -4.30 13.56 -7.83
N GLY A 81 -2.99 13.79 -7.64
CA GLY A 81 -2.44 14.44 -6.44
C GLY A 81 -2.54 13.59 -5.17
N ARG A 82 -2.67 12.27 -5.32
CA ARG A 82 -2.91 11.29 -4.23
C ARG A 82 -1.85 10.20 -4.17
N GLU A 83 -0.67 10.46 -4.72
CA GLU A 83 0.48 9.54 -4.64
C GLU A 83 0.79 9.16 -3.18
N PRO A 84 0.93 7.86 -2.84
CA PRO A 84 1.26 7.41 -1.49
C PRO A 84 2.76 7.64 -1.19
N LYS A 85 3.15 8.91 -1.02
CA LYS A 85 4.56 9.31 -0.84
C LYS A 85 5.24 8.67 0.36
N TYR A 86 4.47 8.32 1.39
CA TYR A 86 4.97 7.69 2.61
C TYR A 86 5.68 6.36 2.35
N ILE A 87 5.37 5.65 1.25
CA ILE A 87 6.05 4.40 0.86
C ILE A 87 7.54 4.69 0.58
N GLU A 88 7.82 5.77 -0.16
CA GLU A 88 9.20 6.20 -0.44
C GLU A 88 9.91 6.69 0.81
N THR A 89 9.21 7.43 1.66
CA THR A 89 9.75 7.89 2.95
C THR A 89 10.12 6.70 3.85
N ALA A 90 9.24 5.70 3.96
CA ALA A 90 9.49 4.50 4.75
C ALA A 90 10.66 3.66 4.22
N ALA A 91 10.79 3.52 2.89
CA ALA A 91 11.94 2.87 2.27
C ALA A 91 13.25 3.60 2.61
N LYS A 92 13.27 4.94 2.54
CA LYS A 92 14.44 5.77 2.90
C LYS A 92 14.84 5.65 4.37
N LEU A 93 13.88 5.39 5.26
CA LEU A 93 14.12 5.11 6.69
C LEU A 93 14.60 3.68 6.97
N GLY A 94 14.75 2.84 5.93
CA GLY A 94 15.20 1.45 6.07
C GLY A 94 14.19 0.57 6.80
N LEU A 95 12.88 0.83 6.59
CA LEU A 95 11.80 0.02 7.17
C LEU A 95 11.40 -1.16 6.28
N GLY A 96 11.88 -1.19 5.03
CA GLY A 96 11.56 -2.19 4.03
C GLY A 96 11.88 -1.69 2.63
N GLU A 97 11.52 -2.48 1.62
CA GLU A 97 11.77 -2.18 0.21
C GLU A 97 10.54 -1.53 -0.45
N GLY A 98 10.78 -0.40 -1.13
CA GLY A 98 9.75 0.35 -1.84
C GLY A 98 9.86 0.26 -3.36
N ASP A 99 10.96 -0.27 -3.90
CA ASP A 99 11.19 -0.45 -5.33
C ASP A 99 10.53 -1.73 -5.85
N PRO A 100 9.53 -1.66 -6.74
CA PRO A 100 8.89 -2.83 -7.33
C PRO A 100 9.84 -3.83 -7.98
N ALA A 101 10.96 -3.36 -8.54
CA ALA A 101 11.92 -4.24 -9.22
C ALA A 101 12.65 -5.20 -8.27
N LYS A 102 12.59 -4.92 -6.96
CA LYS A 102 13.25 -5.71 -5.91
C LYS A 102 12.25 -6.47 -5.03
N ILE A 103 10.96 -6.37 -5.33
CA ILE A 103 9.90 -7.06 -4.60
C ILE A 103 9.48 -8.29 -5.42
N GLU A 104 9.74 -9.48 -4.88
CA GLU A 104 9.21 -10.72 -5.43
C GLU A 104 7.76 -10.92 -4.97
N VAL A 105 6.85 -11.12 -5.91
CA VAL A 105 5.44 -11.41 -5.64
C VAL A 105 5.14 -12.85 -6.02
N ILE A 106 4.73 -13.64 -5.03
CA ILE A 106 4.28 -15.03 -5.23
C ILE A 106 2.76 -15.04 -5.13
N GLN A 107 2.10 -15.53 -6.19
CA GLN A 107 0.64 -15.72 -6.24
C GLN A 107 0.32 -17.22 -6.23
N VAL A 108 -0.65 -17.63 -5.41
CA VAL A 108 -1.07 -19.02 -5.21
C VAL A 108 -2.58 -19.13 -5.43
#